data_AF-A0A816FPY5-F1
#
_entry.id   AF-A0A816FPY5-F1
#
_cell.length_a   1.000
_cell.length_b   1.000
_cell.length_c   1.000
_cell.angle_alpha   90.00
_cell.angle_beta   90.00
_cell.angle_gamma   90.00
#
_symmetry.space_group_name_H-M   'P 1'
#
loop_
_entity.id
_entity.type
_entity.pdbx_description
1 polymer ?
#
loop_
_entity_poly.entity_id
_entity_poly.type
_entity_poly.pdbx_seq_one_letter_code
_entity_poly.pdbx_strand_id
1 'polypeptide(L)'
;MRNSGRQQHQPQPHHGWKSDDERRMQSGTASVQGSTLTTHNNSVGNFTQDNIHTGSHEDYHLGLCGYILLILSYAIICLTFPFSLTVCLKVVQEYERAVMFRLGRILGGAKGPGLFIIVPCVDAYTKVDLRTVTFDVPPQEILTKDSVTVAVDAVVYFRVFDPVISITNVEDAPKSTQLLAA
;
A
#
# COMPACT_ATOMS: atom_id res chain seq x y z
N MET A 1 41.05 51.67 -47.79
CA MET A 1 41.71 50.48 -48.36
C MET A 1 42.96 50.18 -47.54
N ARG A 2 43.26 48.89 -47.36
CA ARG A 2 43.97 48.23 -46.24
C ARG A 2 45.34 48.81 -45.83
N ASN A 3 45.55 48.83 -44.50
CA ASN A 3 46.81 49.19 -43.82
C ASN A 3 47.74 47.98 -43.63
N SER A 4 49.02 48.32 -43.56
CA SER A 4 50.27 47.56 -43.45
C SER A 4 50.60 47.09 -42.04
N GLY A 5 51.40 46.02 -41.93
CA GLY A 5 52.61 46.04 -41.09
C GLY A 5 52.58 45.44 -39.67
N ARG A 6 53.21 44.25 -39.57
CA ARG A 6 54.32 43.86 -38.66
C ARG A 6 54.14 43.74 -37.12
N GLN A 7 54.74 42.64 -36.60
CA GLN A 7 55.36 42.40 -35.27
C GLN A 7 54.33 42.11 -34.12
N GLN A 8 54.48 41.18 -33.15
CA GLN A 8 55.63 40.56 -32.48
C GLN A 8 55.15 39.45 -31.49
N HIS A 9 56.08 38.62 -31.00
CA HIS A 9 56.11 37.83 -29.75
C HIS A 9 55.66 36.34 -29.65
N GLN A 10 56.67 35.46 -29.51
CA GLN A 10 56.73 34.23 -28.68
C GLN A 10 57.56 34.58 -27.41
N PRO A 11 57.51 33.87 -26.23
CA PRO A 11 57.83 32.43 -26.07
C PRO A 11 57.25 31.61 -24.84
N GLN A 12 57.23 30.26 -24.97
CA GLN A 12 57.59 29.14 -24.04
C GLN A 12 57.00 28.91 -22.59
N PRO A 13 57.11 27.66 -22.03
CA PRO A 13 56.10 26.98 -21.19
C PRO A 13 56.42 26.89 -19.67
N HIS A 14 55.40 26.64 -18.83
CA HIS A 14 55.62 26.27 -17.42
C HIS A 14 54.68 25.15 -16.96
N HIS A 15 55.32 24.01 -16.68
CA HIS A 15 54.99 22.99 -15.68
C HIS A 15 53.58 23.05 -15.08
N GLY A 16 52.68 22.24 -15.63
CA GLY A 16 51.42 21.89 -14.99
C GLY A 16 51.68 21.09 -13.72
N TRP A 17 51.39 21.73 -12.59
CA TRP A 17 51.24 21.08 -11.29
C TRP A 17 50.09 20.07 -11.41
N LYS A 18 50.42 18.78 -11.39
CA LYS A 18 49.46 17.68 -11.40
C LYS A 18 48.99 17.47 -9.95
N SER A 19 47.80 18.00 -9.63
CA SER A 19 47.20 17.93 -8.30
C SER A 19 46.97 16.48 -7.86
N ASP A 20 47.33 16.19 -6.61
CA ASP A 20 47.40 14.86 -5.99
C ASP A 20 46.07 14.07 -5.89
N ASP A 21 44.96 14.61 -6.38
CA ASP A 21 43.64 13.95 -6.37
C ASP A 21 43.56 12.74 -7.33
N GLU A 22 44.34 12.72 -8.42
CA GLU A 22 44.40 11.57 -9.33
C GLU A 22 45.12 10.36 -8.72
N ARG A 23 45.93 10.53 -7.66
CA ARG A 23 46.60 9.40 -6.98
C ARG A 23 45.72 8.66 -5.98
N ARG A 24 44.61 9.26 -5.51
CA ARG A 24 43.70 8.60 -4.56
C ARG A 24 42.66 7.68 -5.21
N MET A 25 42.52 7.71 -6.54
CA MET A 25 41.57 6.84 -7.26
C MET A 25 42.16 5.49 -7.73
N GLN A 26 43.44 5.19 -7.46
CA GLN A 26 44.07 3.94 -7.92
C GLN A 26 44.39 2.90 -6.82
N SER A 27 44.13 3.19 -5.54
CA SER A 27 44.40 2.24 -4.43
C SER A 27 43.13 1.53 -3.92
N GLY A 28 42.30 1.05 -4.84
CA GLY A 28 41.10 0.27 -4.55
C GLY A 28 41.04 -1.01 -5.38
N THR A 29 42.03 -1.89 -5.22
CA THR A 29 42.02 -3.23 -5.82
C THR A 29 40.99 -4.11 -5.11
N ALA A 30 39.78 -4.18 -5.67
CA ALA A 30 38.86 -5.29 -5.40
C ALA A 30 39.16 -6.39 -6.43
N SER A 31 39.68 -7.51 -5.96
CA SER A 31 39.79 -8.75 -6.71
C SER A 31 38.39 -9.27 -7.04
N VAL A 32 37.97 -9.20 -8.30
CA VAL A 32 36.81 -9.94 -8.81
C VAL A 32 37.32 -10.99 -9.80
N GLN A 33 37.45 -12.21 -9.28
CA GLN A 33 37.75 -13.42 -10.02
C GLN A 33 36.62 -13.67 -11.04
N GLY A 34 36.98 -13.81 -12.31
CA GLY A 34 36.04 -14.18 -13.36
C GLY A 34 35.46 -15.58 -13.16
N SER A 35 34.16 -15.72 -13.42
CA SER A 35 33.56 -17.00 -13.81
C SER A 35 32.43 -16.77 -14.82
N THR A 36 32.73 -17.19 -16.05
CA THR A 36 31.90 -17.98 -16.97
C THR A 36 30.41 -17.64 -17.13
N LEU A 37 30.10 -17.10 -18.32
CA LEU A 37 28.91 -17.34 -19.14
C LEU A 37 27.80 -18.22 -18.54
N THR A 38 26.61 -17.64 -18.36
CA THR A 38 25.37 -18.31 -18.79
C THR A 38 24.26 -17.29 -19.01
N THR A 39 23.84 -17.18 -20.27
CA THR A 39 22.56 -16.62 -20.68
C THR A 39 21.43 -17.27 -19.89
N HIS A 40 20.70 -16.49 -19.09
CA HIS A 40 19.40 -16.88 -18.56
C HIS A 40 18.45 -15.70 -18.76
N ASN A 41 17.96 -15.56 -19.99
CA ASN A 41 16.57 -15.81 -20.37
C ASN A 41 15.56 -15.06 -19.50
N ASN A 42 14.96 -14.08 -20.17
CA ASN A 42 13.92 -13.19 -19.72
C ASN A 42 12.63 -14.00 -19.51
N SER A 43 12.46 -14.58 -18.32
CA SER A 43 11.15 -15.00 -17.85
C SER A 43 10.58 -13.87 -17.00
N VAL A 44 9.80 -13.01 -17.65
CA VAL A 44 8.68 -12.33 -16.99
C VAL A 44 7.85 -13.45 -16.37
N GLY A 45 8.15 -13.77 -15.12
CA GLY A 45 7.38 -14.70 -14.32
C GLY A 45 5.97 -14.13 -14.27
N ASN A 46 5.07 -14.82 -14.95
CA ASN A 46 3.65 -14.57 -14.87
C ASN A 46 3.27 -14.38 -13.40
N PHE A 47 2.89 -13.15 -13.05
CA PHE A 47 2.11 -12.87 -11.85
C PHE A 47 0.72 -13.48 -12.08
N THR A 48 0.64 -14.80 -12.18
CA THR A 48 -0.60 -15.52 -11.97
C THR A 48 -0.93 -15.32 -10.51
N GLN A 49 -1.89 -14.44 -10.30
CA GLN A 49 -2.58 -14.21 -9.05
C GLN A 49 -3.31 -15.50 -8.64
N ASP A 50 -2.62 -16.43 -8.02
CA ASP A 50 -3.16 -17.61 -7.37
C ASP A 50 -3.25 -17.42 -5.86
N ASN A 51 -3.71 -16.24 -5.44
CA ASN A 51 -4.16 -16.02 -4.06
C ASN A 51 -5.63 -16.43 -3.89
N ILE A 52 -5.92 -17.71 -4.15
CA ILE A 52 -7.06 -18.35 -3.48
C ILE A 52 -6.58 -18.63 -2.08
N HIS A 53 -6.79 -17.65 -1.19
CA HIS A 53 -6.64 -17.82 0.25
C HIS A 53 -7.71 -18.84 0.68
N THR A 54 -7.34 -20.11 0.52
CA THR A 54 -8.13 -21.26 0.94
C THR A 54 -8.32 -21.08 2.42
N GLY A 55 -9.58 -20.86 2.82
CA GLY A 55 -9.96 -20.42 4.16
C GLY A 55 -9.20 -21.20 5.21
N SER A 56 -8.28 -20.52 5.88
CA SER A 56 -7.62 -21.05 7.06
C SER A 56 -8.72 -21.41 8.05
N HIS A 57 -8.87 -22.71 8.23
CA HIS A 57 -9.60 -23.36 9.32
C HIS A 57 -8.83 -23.04 10.61
N GLU A 58 -8.81 -21.76 10.99
CA GLU A 58 -8.31 -21.32 12.30
C GLU A 58 -9.32 -21.84 13.32
N ASP A 59 -8.94 -22.89 14.04
CA ASP A 59 -9.80 -23.59 14.99
C ASP A 59 -10.44 -22.62 15.98
N TYR A 60 -11.71 -22.29 15.72
CA TYR A 60 -12.54 -21.47 16.58
C TYR A 60 -12.87 -22.29 17.83
N HIS A 61 -11.95 -22.34 18.79
CA HIS A 61 -12.22 -22.84 20.13
C HIS A 61 -13.09 -21.80 20.87
N LEU A 62 -14.29 -21.59 20.35
CA LEU A 62 -15.34 -20.76 20.94
C LEU A 62 -15.63 -21.36 22.31
N GLY A 63 -15.50 -20.56 23.37
CA GLY A 63 -15.90 -21.01 24.70
C GLY A 63 -17.36 -21.47 24.70
N LEU A 64 -17.77 -22.20 25.75
CA LEU A 64 -19.15 -22.71 25.90
C LEU A 64 -20.21 -21.63 25.64
N CYS A 65 -19.95 -20.39 26.04
CA CYS A 65 -20.79 -19.23 25.75
C CYS A 65 -21.00 -18.99 24.23
N GLY A 66 -19.94 -19.07 23.43
CA GLY A 66 -20.01 -18.90 21.98
C GLY A 66 -20.84 -20.00 21.31
N TYR A 67 -20.71 -21.25 21.78
CA TYR A 67 -21.55 -22.35 21.29
C TYR A 67 -23.02 -22.16 21.66
N ILE A 68 -23.34 -21.71 22.87
CA ILE A 68 -24.72 -21.42 23.27
C ILE A 68 -25.34 -20.34 22.38
N LEU A 69 -24.61 -19.25 22.10
CA LEU A 69 -25.07 -18.18 21.22
C LEU A 69 -25.28 -18.66 19.78
N LEU A 70 -24.40 -19.55 19.28
CA LEU A 70 -24.52 -20.12 17.94
C LEU A 70 -25.72 -21.06 17.83
N ILE A 71 -25.96 -21.90 18.83
CA ILE A 71 -27.13 -22.79 18.87
C ILE A 71 -28.42 -21.96 18.95
N LEU A 72 -28.45 -20.93 19.78
CA LEU A 72 -29.62 -20.05 19.92
C LEU A 72 -29.90 -19.26 18.63
N SER A 73 -28.87 -18.73 17.96
CA SER A 73 -29.06 -18.06 16.68
C SER A 73 -29.57 -19.02 15.61
N TYR A 74 -29.04 -20.24 15.54
CA TYR A 74 -29.52 -21.27 14.61
C TYR A 74 -30.97 -21.70 14.89
N ALA A 75 -31.37 -21.78 16.16
CA ALA A 75 -32.75 -22.07 16.55
C ALA A 75 -33.72 -20.97 16.07
N ILE A 76 -33.34 -19.69 16.20
CA ILE A 76 -34.14 -18.56 15.70
C ILE A 76 -34.23 -18.57 14.17
N ILE A 77 -33.12 -18.87 13.47
CA ILE A 77 -33.08 -19.01 12.01
C ILE A 77 -34.04 -20.12 11.55
N CYS A 78 -34.03 -21.27 12.24
CA CYS A 78 -34.92 -22.38 11.94
C CYS A 78 -36.40 -22.04 12.18
N LEU A 79 -36.70 -21.31 13.26
CA LEU A 79 -38.06 -20.84 13.57
C LEU A 79 -38.58 -19.82 12.53
N THR A 80 -37.69 -19.01 11.95
CA THR A 80 -38.03 -17.91 11.02
C THR A 80 -37.64 -18.20 9.56
N PHE A 81 -37.53 -19.48 9.23
CA PHE A 81 -36.95 -20.06 8.01
C PHE A 81 -37.12 -19.25 6.71
N PRO A 82 -38.32 -18.81 6.28
CA PRO A 82 -38.45 -18.09 5.01
C PRO A 82 -37.86 -16.68 5.05
N PHE A 83 -37.94 -15.99 6.18
CA PHE A 83 -37.43 -14.63 6.32
C PHE A 83 -35.91 -14.61 6.53
N SER A 84 -35.40 -15.58 7.29
CA SER A 84 -33.98 -15.63 7.66
C SER A 84 -33.05 -15.78 6.45
N LEU A 85 -33.44 -16.55 5.42
CA LEU A 85 -32.65 -16.74 4.20
C LEU A 85 -32.31 -15.41 3.48
N THR A 86 -33.27 -14.48 3.42
CA THR A 86 -33.02 -13.17 2.79
C THR A 86 -32.07 -12.28 3.58
N VAL A 87 -31.99 -12.47 4.91
CA VAL A 87 -31.11 -11.67 5.79
C VAL A 87 -29.69 -12.25 5.82
N CYS A 88 -29.57 -13.58 5.77
CA CYS A 88 -28.28 -14.26 5.84
C CYS A 88 -27.46 -14.13 4.55
N LEU A 89 -28.14 -14.04 3.39
CA LEU A 89 -27.49 -13.94 2.09
C LEU A 89 -27.15 -12.50 1.75
N LYS A 90 -25.86 -12.14 1.82
CA LYS A 90 -25.34 -10.82 1.45
C LYS A 90 -24.38 -10.97 0.27
N VAL A 91 -24.59 -10.12 -0.74
CA VAL A 91 -23.70 -10.03 -1.91
C VAL A 91 -22.73 -8.87 -1.72
N VAL A 92 -21.46 -9.11 -2.01
CA VAL A 92 -20.38 -8.11 -1.99
C VAL A 92 -19.86 -7.92 -3.42
N GLN A 93 -19.61 -6.66 -3.77
CA GLN A 93 -19.17 -6.28 -5.11
C GLN A 93 -17.69 -6.63 -5.33
N GLU A 94 -17.27 -6.73 -6.59
CA GLU A 94 -15.90 -7.15 -6.95
C GLU A 94 -14.80 -6.22 -6.42
N TYR A 95 -15.10 -4.92 -6.38
CA TYR A 95 -14.20 -3.87 -5.89
C TYR A 95 -14.22 -3.71 -4.36
N GLU A 96 -15.13 -4.39 -3.67
CA GLU A 96 -15.24 -4.37 -2.21
C GLU A 96 -14.59 -5.64 -1.64
N ARG A 97 -13.86 -5.49 -0.54
CA ARG A 97 -13.50 -6.62 0.32
C ARG A 97 -14.26 -6.54 1.62
N ALA A 98 -14.76 -7.68 2.06
CA ALA A 98 -15.49 -7.77 3.31
C ALA A 98 -14.64 -8.47 4.37
N VAL A 99 -14.44 -7.79 5.49
CA VAL A 99 -13.79 -8.34 6.68
C VAL A 99 -14.89 -8.81 7.62
N MET A 100 -14.83 -10.10 7.97
CA MET A 100 -15.82 -10.74 8.83
C MET A 100 -15.27 -10.84 10.24
N PHE A 101 -16.07 -10.43 11.21
CA PHE A 101 -15.79 -10.55 12.63
C PHE A 101 -16.83 -11.47 13.25
N ARG A 102 -16.40 -12.42 14.08
CA ARG A 102 -17.28 -13.27 14.89
C ARG A 102 -16.94 -13.06 16.34
N LEU A 103 -17.91 -12.56 17.12
CA LEU A 103 -17.72 -12.29 18.55
C LEU A 103 -16.43 -11.50 18.86
N GLY A 104 -16.07 -10.55 17.99
CA GLY A 104 -14.87 -9.73 18.13
C GLY A 104 -13.55 -10.36 17.64
N ARG A 105 -13.58 -11.57 17.05
CA ARG A 105 -12.40 -12.19 16.42
C ARG A 105 -12.52 -12.16 14.90
N ILE A 106 -11.40 -11.93 14.22
CA ILE A 106 -11.36 -11.87 12.75
C ILE A 106 -11.47 -13.28 12.18
N LEU A 107 -12.39 -13.48 11.22
CA LEU A 107 -12.59 -14.77 10.57
C LEU A 107 -11.90 -14.86 9.21
N GLY A 108 -10.76 -15.56 9.17
CA GLY A 108 -10.13 -16.00 7.91
C GLY A 108 -9.72 -14.87 6.97
N GLY A 109 -9.40 -13.69 7.52
CA GLY A 109 -8.94 -12.52 6.77
C GLY A 109 -9.99 -11.89 5.85
N ALA A 110 -9.52 -11.05 4.92
CA ALA A 110 -10.35 -10.36 3.95
C ALA A 110 -10.91 -11.33 2.91
N LYS A 111 -12.22 -11.55 2.93
CA LYS A 111 -12.86 -12.40 1.93
C LYS A 111 -12.99 -11.65 0.60
N GLY A 112 -12.53 -12.30 -0.47
CA GLY A 112 -12.64 -11.83 -1.84
C GLY A 112 -14.08 -11.91 -2.35
N PRO A 113 -14.44 -11.14 -3.39
CA PRO A 113 -15.82 -10.85 -3.76
C PRO A 113 -16.68 -12.09 -4.03
N GLY A 114 -17.97 -12.00 -3.69
CA GLY A 114 -18.89 -13.12 -3.84
C GLY A 114 -20.12 -13.06 -2.93
N LEU A 115 -20.84 -14.18 -2.91
CA LEU A 115 -21.96 -14.42 -2.01
C LEU A 115 -21.43 -14.96 -0.69
N PHE A 116 -21.80 -14.31 0.42
CA PHE A 116 -21.47 -14.79 1.75
C PHE A 116 -22.71 -15.00 2.59
N ILE A 117 -22.64 -16.02 3.44
CA ILE A 117 -23.66 -16.32 4.44
C ILE A 117 -23.17 -15.76 5.77
N ILE A 118 -23.97 -14.89 6.37
CA ILE A 118 -23.67 -14.23 7.64
C ILE A 118 -24.70 -14.72 8.65
N VAL A 119 -24.24 -15.21 9.80
CA VAL A 119 -25.14 -15.63 10.88
C VAL A 119 -25.61 -14.40 11.64
N PRO A 120 -26.91 -14.06 11.63
CA PRO A 120 -27.43 -12.94 12.38
C PRO A 120 -27.10 -13.09 13.88
N CYS A 121 -26.86 -11.96 14.55
CA CYS A 121 -26.50 -11.82 15.96
C CYS A 121 -25.04 -12.16 16.35
N VAL A 122 -24.35 -13.03 15.63
CA VAL A 122 -23.00 -13.50 16.02
C VAL A 122 -21.91 -12.94 15.10
N ASP A 123 -22.24 -12.80 13.81
CA ASP A 123 -21.31 -12.34 12.80
C ASP A 123 -21.55 -10.84 12.51
N ALA A 124 -20.47 -10.07 12.52
CA ALA A 124 -20.42 -8.68 12.05
C ALA A 124 -19.55 -8.62 10.78
N TYR A 125 -19.90 -7.73 9.86
CA TYR A 125 -19.14 -7.56 8.63
C TYR A 125 -18.94 -6.08 8.33
N THR A 126 -17.75 -5.74 7.85
CA THR A 126 -17.41 -4.40 7.36
C THR A 126 -16.88 -4.53 5.95
N LYS A 127 -17.40 -3.71 5.04
CA LYS A 127 -16.94 -3.65 3.66
C LYS A 127 -15.95 -2.50 3.50
N VAL A 128 -14.88 -2.75 2.76
CA VAL A 128 -13.85 -1.74 2.44
C VAL A 128 -13.69 -1.69 0.93
N ASP A 129 -13.78 -0.50 0.36
CA ASP A 129 -13.47 -0.27 -1.05
C ASP A 129 -11.94 -0.22 -1.23
N LEU A 130 -11.43 -0.94 -2.23
CA LEU A 130 -10.01 -0.97 -2.56
C LEU A 130 -9.63 0.03 -3.66
N ARG A 131 -10.60 0.79 -4.17
CA ARG A 131 -10.35 1.81 -5.18
C ARG A 131 -9.63 3.02 -4.59
N THR A 132 -8.93 3.73 -5.46
CA THR A 132 -8.29 4.99 -5.10
C THR A 132 -9.37 6.03 -4.81
N VAL A 133 -9.29 6.62 -3.62
CA VAL A 133 -10.15 7.72 -3.19
C VAL A 133 -9.31 8.98 -3.05
N THR A 134 -9.98 10.12 -3.18
CA THR A 134 -9.37 11.44 -3.14
C THR A 134 -10.06 12.29 -2.09
N PHE A 135 -9.28 13.11 -1.39
CA PHE A 135 -9.81 14.18 -0.56
C PHE A 135 -8.97 15.45 -0.73
N ASP A 136 -9.65 16.58 -0.65
CA ASP A 136 -9.05 17.90 -0.75
C ASP A 136 -8.59 18.35 0.63
N VAL A 137 -7.39 18.91 0.70
CA VAL A 137 -6.84 19.48 1.92
C VAL A 137 -7.23 20.96 1.96
N PRO A 138 -7.79 21.48 3.06
CA PRO A 138 -8.14 22.90 3.14
C PRO A 138 -6.88 23.77 2.92
N PRO A 139 -6.96 24.87 2.14
CA PRO A 139 -5.82 25.72 1.86
C PRO A 139 -5.19 26.27 3.14
N GLN A 140 -3.87 26.16 3.27
CA GLN A 140 -3.13 26.69 4.42
C GLN A 140 -2.23 27.83 3.99
N GLU A 141 -2.21 28.91 4.78
CA GLU A 141 -1.29 30.03 4.58
C GLU A 141 0.05 29.72 5.24
N ILE A 142 1.11 29.72 4.43
CA ILE A 142 2.48 29.46 4.90
C ILE A 142 3.41 30.63 4.56
N LEU A 143 4.38 30.87 5.45
CA LEU A 143 5.44 31.84 5.22
C LEU A 143 6.60 31.14 4.50
N THR A 144 6.89 31.59 3.28
CA THR A 144 8.05 31.13 2.53
C THR A 144 9.36 31.65 3.14
N LYS A 145 10.50 31.07 2.74
CA LYS A 145 11.84 31.50 3.19
C LYS A 145 12.11 32.99 2.89
N ASP A 146 11.49 33.51 1.83
CA ASP A 146 11.61 34.90 1.40
C ASP A 146 10.63 35.84 2.12
N SER A 147 10.00 35.37 3.20
CA SER A 147 9.03 36.12 4.01
C SER A 147 7.79 36.59 3.24
N VAL A 148 7.41 35.88 2.18
CA VAL A 148 6.16 36.09 1.44
C VAL A 148 5.13 35.05 1.90
N THR A 149 3.91 35.51 2.17
CA THR A 149 2.76 34.67 2.49
C THR A 149 2.18 34.08 1.21
N VAL A 150 2.11 32.76 1.15
CA VAL A 150 1.47 32.03 0.04
C VAL A 150 0.45 31.05 0.61
N ALA A 151 -0.68 30.92 -0.07
CA ALA A 151 -1.66 29.87 0.22
C ALA A 151 -1.40 28.68 -0.71
N VAL A 152 -1.25 27.49 -0.14
CA VAL A 152 -1.06 26.25 -0.90
C VAL A 152 -2.27 25.36 -0.73
N ASP A 153 -2.74 24.82 -1.85
CA ASP A 153 -3.81 23.82 -1.93
C ASP A 153 -3.21 22.48 -2.41
N ALA A 154 -3.75 21.37 -1.93
CA ALA A 154 -3.27 20.03 -2.23
C ALA A 154 -4.41 19.00 -2.26
N VAL A 155 -4.27 18.01 -3.15
CA VAL A 155 -5.18 16.86 -3.26
C VAL A 155 -4.41 15.58 -2.97
N VAL A 156 -4.92 14.76 -2.05
CA VAL A 156 -4.29 13.51 -1.65
C VAL A 156 -5.02 12.33 -2.28
N TYR A 157 -4.27 11.46 -2.95
CA TYR A 157 -4.75 10.21 -3.56
C TYR A 157 -4.26 9.03 -2.73
N PHE A 158 -5.17 8.21 -2.22
CA PHE A 158 -4.81 7.01 -1.47
C PHE A 158 -5.74 5.84 -1.78
N ARG A 159 -5.26 4.62 -1.54
CA ARG A 159 -6.05 3.38 -1.64
C ARG A 159 -5.68 2.45 -0.50
N VAL A 160 -6.65 1.67 -0.03
CA VAL A 160 -6.39 0.64 0.99
C VAL A 160 -5.71 -0.57 0.33
N PHE A 161 -4.56 -0.97 0.85
CA PHE A 161 -3.84 -2.16 0.37
C PHE A 161 -4.31 -3.44 1.05
N ASP A 162 -4.40 -3.41 2.39
CA ASP A 162 -4.91 -4.52 3.20
C ASP A 162 -6.11 -4.05 4.04
N PRO A 163 -7.33 -4.53 3.75
CA PRO A 163 -8.52 -4.12 4.47
C PRO A 163 -8.62 -4.72 5.88
N VAL A 164 -7.95 -5.85 6.17
CA VAL A 164 -7.93 -6.41 7.53
C VAL A 164 -7.19 -5.44 8.44
N ILE A 165 -5.95 -5.10 8.07
CA ILE A 165 -5.09 -4.20 8.84
C ILE A 165 -5.74 -2.81 8.94
N SER A 166 -6.34 -2.32 7.85
CA SER A 166 -6.97 -0.99 7.83
C SER A 166 -8.13 -0.86 8.83
N ILE A 167 -8.88 -1.92 9.11
CA ILE A 167 -10.00 -1.88 10.06
C ILE A 167 -9.54 -2.22 11.49
N THR A 168 -8.52 -3.07 11.63
CA THR A 168 -8.08 -3.50 12.97
C THR A 168 -7.18 -2.49 13.67
N ASN A 169 -6.39 -1.72 12.91
CA ASN A 169 -5.41 -0.82 13.49
C ASN A 169 -5.93 0.60 13.70
N VAL A 170 -6.91 1.04 12.90
CA VAL A 170 -7.46 2.39 12.96
C VAL A 170 -8.98 2.29 12.87
N GLU A 171 -9.68 3.01 13.75
CA GLU A 171 -11.16 3.05 13.76
C GLU A 171 -11.71 3.60 12.44
N ASP A 172 -11.18 4.74 11.98
CA ASP A 172 -11.51 5.38 10.70
C ASP A 172 -10.23 5.85 9.97
N ALA A 173 -9.68 4.99 9.09
CA ALA A 173 -8.47 5.33 8.34
C ALA A 173 -8.58 6.61 7.48
N PRO A 174 -9.68 6.87 6.74
CA PRO A 174 -9.82 8.08 5.93
C PRO A 174 -9.82 9.36 6.79
N LYS A 175 -10.58 9.34 7.89
CA LYS A 175 -10.73 10.48 8.79
C LYS A 175 -9.44 10.80 9.51
N SER A 176 -8.73 9.78 10.00
CA SER A 176 -7.43 9.99 10.66
C SER A 176 -6.40 10.58 9.69
N THR A 177 -6.42 10.18 8.42
CA THR A 177 -5.52 10.72 7.40
C THR A 177 -5.88 12.18 7.07
N GLN A 178 -7.16 12.51 7.01
CA GLN A 178 -7.63 13.88 6.79
C GLN A 178 -7.21 14.83 7.92
N LEU A 179 -7.33 14.39 9.18
CA LEU A 179 -6.90 15.17 10.34
C LEU A 179 -5.39 15.38 10.42
N LEU A 180 -4.59 14.49 9.82
CA LEU A 180 -3.14 14.65 9.73
C LEU A 180 -2.73 15.62 8.61
N ALA A 181 -3.52 15.68 7.54
CA ALA A 181 -3.25 16.54 6.40
C ALA A 181 -3.72 17.99 6.62
N ALA A 182 -4.69 18.20 7.51
CA ALA A 182 -5.15 19.51 7.97
C ALA A 182 -4.21 20.08 9.03
#